data_AF-A0A0S8E8M7-F1
#
_entry.id   AF-A0A0S8E8M7-F1
#
_cell.length_a   1.000
_cell.length_b   1.000
_cell.length_c   1.000
_cell.angle_alpha   90.00
_cell.angle_beta   90.00
_cell.angle_gamma   90.00
#
_symmetry.space_group_name_H-M   'P 1'
#
loop_
_entity.id
_entity.type
_entity.pdbx_description
1 polymer ?
#
loop_
_entity_poly.entity_id
_entity_poly.type
_entity_poly.pdbx_seq_one_letter_code
_entity_poly.pdbx_strand_id
1 'polypeptide(L)'
;MNETFTSTQPFVMDTAFWIATAIFIIAYAIIVSEKIHKTIVAIFAASLMIVLKILEQHEAFHVEELGVDWNVIFLLISMMVIINLMKPSGIFEYIAIKSAKWGKGEPFRI
;
A
#
# COMPACT_ATOMS: atom_id res chain seq x y z
N MET A 1 1.79 27.52 -34.01
CA MET A 1 3.07 26.77 -34.09
C MET A 1 2.91 25.54 -33.23
N ASN A 2 3.03 24.37 -33.85
CA ASN A 2 2.63 23.05 -33.40
C ASN A 2 3.68 22.45 -32.44
N GLU A 3 3.21 21.90 -31.33
CA GLU A 3 3.70 20.70 -30.60
C GLU A 3 5.20 20.37 -30.60
N THR A 4 5.86 20.47 -29.43
CA THR A 4 6.93 19.53 -29.00
C THR A 4 7.06 19.51 -27.46
N PHE A 5 6.04 19.01 -26.76
CA PHE A 5 6.22 18.42 -25.43
C PHE A 5 6.69 16.97 -25.60
N THR A 6 7.89 16.79 -26.15
CA THR A 6 8.56 15.50 -26.25
C THR A 6 9.87 15.58 -25.50
N SER A 7 9.79 15.64 -24.17
CA SER A 7 10.86 15.09 -23.33
C SER A 7 10.56 13.61 -23.15
N THR A 8 10.80 12.82 -24.20
CA THR A 8 11.15 11.40 -24.03
C THR A 8 12.39 11.37 -23.14
N GLN A 9 12.17 11.30 -21.83
CA GLN A 9 13.21 10.85 -20.91
C GLN A 9 13.65 9.50 -21.46
N PRO A 10 14.90 9.35 -21.94
CA PRO A 10 15.35 8.04 -22.34
C PRO A 10 15.22 7.16 -21.10
N PHE A 11 14.51 6.05 -21.24
CA PHE A 11 14.55 5.01 -20.24
C PHE A 11 15.98 4.46 -20.24
N VAL A 12 16.83 5.05 -19.40
CA VAL A 12 18.23 4.66 -19.30
C VAL A 12 18.28 3.41 -18.44
N MET A 13 18.53 2.27 -19.09
CA MET A 13 18.78 0.98 -18.44
C MET A 13 20.14 0.96 -17.77
N ASP A 14 20.32 1.85 -16.80
CA ASP A 14 21.56 2.00 -16.09
C ASP A 14 21.70 0.95 -14.99
N THR A 15 22.88 0.87 -14.39
CA THR A 15 23.16 -0.09 -13.31
C THR A 15 22.18 0.09 -12.14
N ALA A 16 21.79 1.34 -11.84
CA ALA A 16 20.82 1.65 -10.79
C ALA A 16 19.42 1.06 -11.09
N PHE A 17 18.97 1.08 -12.35
CA PHE A 17 17.69 0.50 -12.74
C PHE A 17 17.65 -1.01 -12.48
N TRP A 18 18.71 -1.73 -12.87
CA TRP A 18 18.80 -3.17 -12.66
C TRP A 18 18.89 -3.54 -11.18
N ILE A 19 19.63 -2.77 -10.38
CA ILE A 19 19.70 -2.96 -8.91
C ILE A 19 18.33 -2.71 -8.27
N ALA A 20 17.65 -1.62 -8.62
CA ALA A 20 16.31 -1.30 -8.13
C ALA A 20 15.31 -2.43 -8.43
N THR A 21 15.32 -2.92 -9.66
CA THR A 21 14.45 -4.01 -10.12
C THR A 21 14.74 -5.30 -9.35
N ALA A 22 16.02 -5.63 -9.14
CA ALA A 22 16.41 -6.80 -8.35
C ALA A 22 15.93 -6.70 -6.90
N ILE A 23 16.11 -5.54 -6.25
CA ILE A 23 15.63 -5.31 -4.87
C ILE A 23 14.11 -5.47 -4.81
N PHE A 24 13.37 -4.90 -5.77
CA PHE A 24 11.92 -5.00 -5.84
C PHE A 24 11.44 -6.45 -5.99
N ILE A 25 12.00 -7.21 -6.94
CA ILE A 25 11.62 -8.60 -7.17
C ILE A 25 11.91 -9.47 -5.94
N ILE A 26 13.09 -9.31 -5.33
CA ILE A 26 13.48 -10.08 -4.15
C ILE A 26 12.56 -9.74 -2.96
N ALA A 27 12.33 -8.46 -2.70
CA ALA A 27 11.43 -8.02 -1.62
C ALA A 27 10.01 -8.55 -1.82
N TYR A 28 9.47 -8.44 -3.04
CA TYR A 28 8.15 -8.94 -3.39
C TYR A 28 8.04 -10.46 -3.23
N ALA A 29 9.03 -11.22 -3.71
CA ALA A 29 9.06 -12.67 -3.56
C ALA A 29 9.07 -13.09 -2.08
N ILE A 30 9.82 -12.39 -1.23
CA ILE A 30 9.85 -12.66 0.22
C ILE A 30 8.49 -12.32 0.86
N ILE A 31 7.88 -11.20 0.49
CA ILE A 31 6.56 -10.78 1.00
C ILE A 31 5.49 -11.82 0.63
N VAL A 32 5.44 -12.24 -0.63
CA VAL A 32 4.48 -13.24 -1.12
C VAL A 32 4.74 -14.63 -0.54
N SER A 33 5.99 -14.96 -0.22
CA SER A 33 6.32 -16.21 0.46
C SER A 33 5.78 -16.28 1.90
N GLU A 34 5.32 -15.16 2.48
CA GLU A 34 4.79 -15.01 3.85
C GLU A 34 5.67 -15.60 4.98
N LYS A 35 6.91 -16.00 4.68
CA LYS A 35 7.87 -16.58 5.64
C LYS A 35 8.40 -15.55 6.64
N ILE A 36 8.44 -14.29 6.24
CA ILE A 36 8.98 -13.17 7.02
C ILE A 36 7.90 -12.08 7.10
N HIS A 37 7.86 -11.34 8.22
CA HIS A 37 6.89 -10.27 8.42
C HIS A 37 7.02 -9.20 7.33
N LYS A 38 5.97 -9.07 6.50
CA LYS A 38 5.93 -8.16 5.33
C LYS A 38 6.39 -6.73 5.63
N THR A 39 6.05 -6.19 6.80
CA THR A 39 6.47 -4.85 7.23
C THR A 39 7.98 -4.72 7.37
N ILE A 40 8.66 -5.73 7.93
CA ILE A 40 10.11 -5.70 8.13
C ILE A 40 10.82 -5.73 6.78
N VAL A 41 10.35 -6.60 5.88
CA VAL A 41 10.89 -6.74 4.52
C VAL A 41 10.72 -5.44 3.72
N ALA A 42 9.53 -4.83 3.79
CA ALA A 42 9.24 -3.58 3.10
C ALA A 42 10.13 -2.43 3.61
N ILE A 43 10.26 -2.27 4.94
CA ILE A 43 11.11 -1.22 5.52
C ILE A 43 12.58 -1.46 5.17
N PHE A 44 13.06 -2.70 5.23
CA PHE A 44 14.44 -3.02 4.86
C PHE A 44 14.74 -2.73 3.39
N ALA A 45 13.86 -3.15 2.47
CA ALA A 45 14.00 -2.87 1.05
C ALA A 45 13.98 -1.36 0.76
N ALA A 46 13.04 -0.62 1.36
CA ALA A 46 12.98 0.84 1.24
C ALA A 46 14.25 1.52 1.78
N SER A 47 14.76 1.05 2.92
CA SER A 47 16.01 1.57 3.50
C SER A 47 17.21 1.33 2.58
N LEU A 48 17.28 0.13 1.97
CA LEU A 48 18.35 -0.21 1.02
C LEU A 48 18.32 0.68 -0.22
N MET A 49 17.12 1.00 -0.73
CA MET A 49 16.95 1.92 -1.87
C MET A 49 17.51 3.32 -1.59
N ILE A 50 17.32 3.83 -0.37
CA ILE A 50 17.83 5.14 0.06
C ILE A 50 19.36 5.10 0.29
N VAL A 51 19.87 4.06 0.95
CA VAL A 51 21.32 3.93 1.25
C VAL A 51 22.14 3.81 -0.03
N LEU A 52 21.62 3.10 -1.03
CA LEU A 52 22.26 2.98 -2.35
C LEU A 52 22.08 4.24 -3.23
N LYS A 53 21.40 5.28 -2.72
CA LYS A 53 21.05 6.51 -3.45
C LYS A 53 20.37 6.25 -4.79
N ILE A 54 19.58 5.18 -4.86
CA ILE A 54 18.75 4.88 -6.03
C ILE A 54 17.56 5.83 -6.07
N LEU A 55 17.04 6.19 -4.89
CA LEU A 55 16.03 7.23 -4.69
C LEU A 55 16.56 8.21 -3.64
N GLU A 56 16.47 9.50 -3.92
CA GLU A 56 16.77 10.51 -2.91
C GLU A 56 15.67 10.56 -1.84
N GLN A 57 16.05 10.88 -0.60
CA GLN A 57 15.08 10.97 0.51
C GLN A 57 13.98 12.01 0.23
N HIS A 58 14.31 13.09 -0.47
CA HIS A 58 13.32 14.10 -0.85
C HIS A 58 12.28 13.49 -1.81
N GLU A 59 12.73 12.75 -2.83
CA GLU A 59 11.86 12.08 -3.80
C GLU A 59 11.00 10.99 -3.15
N ALA A 60 11.57 10.21 -2.23
CA ALA A 60 10.88 9.11 -1.55
C ALA A 60 9.73 9.56 -0.62
N PHE A 61 9.75 10.79 -0.12
CA PHE A 61 8.75 11.28 0.85
C PHE A 61 7.90 12.46 0.36
N HIS A 62 8.37 13.24 -0.62
CA HIS A 62 7.74 14.51 -1.00
C HIS A 62 7.32 14.60 -2.47
N VAL A 63 7.76 13.69 -3.34
CA VAL A 63 7.33 13.67 -4.75
C VAL A 63 6.11 12.78 -4.88
N GLU A 64 4.99 13.32 -5.37
CA GLU A 64 3.72 12.57 -5.50
C GLU A 64 3.81 11.33 -6.42
N GLU A 65 4.73 11.31 -7.40
CA GLU A 65 4.87 10.19 -8.34
C GLU A 65 5.73 9.02 -7.83
N LEU A 66 6.74 9.29 -6.99
CA LEU A 66 7.70 8.28 -6.50
C LEU A 66 7.62 8.04 -4.99
N GLY A 67 6.99 8.96 -4.28
CA GLY A 67 6.90 8.97 -2.85
C GLY A 67 5.68 8.22 -2.30
N VAL A 68 5.61 8.19 -0.99
CA VAL A 68 4.53 7.53 -0.26
C VAL A 68 3.21 8.31 -0.42
N ASP A 69 2.14 7.64 -0.88
CA ASP A 69 0.80 8.22 -0.96
C ASP A 69 0.19 8.39 0.44
N TRP A 70 0.24 9.63 0.94
CA TRP A 70 -0.31 10.01 2.23
C TRP A 70 -1.82 9.89 2.31
N ASN A 71 -2.54 10.14 1.22
CA ASN A 71 -4.00 10.02 1.21
C ASN A 71 -4.40 8.57 1.47
N VAL A 72 -3.74 7.60 0.83
CA VAL A 72 -3.97 6.17 1.06
C VAL A 72 -3.61 5.77 2.49
N ILE A 73 -2.46 6.20 3.02
CA ILE A 73 -2.08 5.90 4.41
C ILE A 73 -3.11 6.44 5.40
N PHE A 74 -3.48 7.71 5.29
CA PHE A 74 -4.46 8.32 6.20
C PHE A 74 -5.84 7.69 6.06
N LEU A 75 -6.25 7.32 4.85
CA LEU A 75 -7.52 6.63 4.60
C LEU A 75 -7.54 5.24 5.25
N LEU A 76 -6.49 4.45 5.06
CA LEU A 76 -6.39 3.11 5.64
C LEU A 76 -6.29 3.15 7.17
N ILE A 77 -5.49 4.08 7.72
CA ILE A 77 -5.40 4.29 9.18
C ILE A 77 -6.77 4.70 9.73
N SER A 78 -7.44 5.67 9.10
CA SER A 78 -8.76 6.13 9.55
C SER A 78 -9.78 5.00 9.55
N MET A 79 -9.80 4.20 8.48
CA MET A 79 -10.67 3.03 8.39
C MET A 79 -10.37 2.04 9.52
N MET A 80 -9.10 1.73 9.78
CA MET A 80 -8.72 0.77 10.81
C MET A 80 -9.04 1.28 12.22
N VAL A 81 -8.81 2.57 12.50
CA VAL A 81 -9.11 3.21 13.79
C VAL A 81 -10.62 3.19 14.07
N ILE A 82 -11.44 3.60 13.11
CA ILE A 82 -12.91 3.61 13.24
C ILE A 82 -13.43 2.19 13.53
N ILE A 83 -12.96 1.19 12.78
CA ILE A 83 -13.34 -0.21 12.98
C ILE A 83 -12.90 -0.70 14.36
N ASN A 84 -11.66 -0.44 14.77
CA ASN A 84 -11.16 -0.87 16.07
C ASN A 84 -11.89 -0.22 17.25
N LEU A 85 -12.39 1.01 17.08
CA LEU A 85 -13.21 1.68 18.08
C LEU A 85 -14.62 1.10 18.17
N MET A 86 -15.23 0.76 17.03
CA MET A 86 -16.59 0.21 16.97
C MET A 86 -16.67 -1.29 17.30
N LYS A 87 -15.57 -2.04 17.13
CA LYS A 87 -15.54 -3.48 17.38
C LYS A 87 -15.87 -3.85 18.84
N PRO A 88 -15.25 -3.26 19.88
CA PRO A 88 -15.54 -3.63 21.27
C PRO A 88 -16.89 -3.12 21.77
N SER A 89 -17.51 -2.13 21.13
CA SER A 89 -18.81 -1.58 21.55
C SER A 89 -20.02 -2.45 21.15
N GLY A 90 -19.80 -3.58 20.46
CA GLY A 90 -20.86 -4.51 20.08
C GLY A 90 -21.82 -3.96 19.01
N ILE A 91 -21.48 -2.84 18.36
CA ILE A 91 -22.30 -2.22 17.31
C ILE A 91 -22.53 -3.20 16.15
N PHE A 92 -21.48 -3.92 15.74
CA PHE A 92 -21.59 -4.92 14.68
C PHE A 92 -22.53 -6.08 15.05
N GLU A 93 -22.49 -6.53 16.31
CA GLU A 93 -23.36 -7.60 16.81
C GLU A 93 -24.82 -7.14 16.91
N TYR A 94 -25.05 -5.92 17.41
CA TYR A 94 -26.38 -5.32 17.46
C TYR A 94 -26.98 -5.19 16.06
N ILE A 95 -26.21 -4.70 15.08
CA ILE A 95 -26.64 -4.57 13.69
C ILE A 95 -26.90 -5.97 13.10
N ALA A 96 -26.01 -6.94 13.32
CA ALA A 96 -26.21 -8.31 12.82
C ALA A 96 -27.51 -8.94 13.34
N ILE A 97 -27.78 -8.84 14.66
CA ILE A 97 -29.00 -9.37 15.27
C ILE A 97 -30.24 -8.62 14.78
N LYS A 98 -30.16 -7.28 14.66
CA LYS A 98 -31.27 -6.47 14.17
C LYS A 98 -31.60 -6.78 12.72
N SER A 99 -30.59 -6.90 11.86
CA SER A 99 -30.74 -7.31 10.46
C SER A 99 -31.31 -8.73 10.33
N ALA A 100 -30.84 -9.68 11.15
CA ALA A 100 -31.37 -11.04 11.16
C ALA A 100 -32.84 -11.10 11.59
N LYS A 101 -33.23 -10.32 12.61
CA LYS A 101 -34.62 -10.18 13.04
C LYS A 101 -35.49 -9.54 11.96
N TRP A 102 -34.98 -8.53 11.24
CA TRP A 102 -35.68 -7.94 10.09
C TRP A 102 -35.82 -8.91 8.92
N GLY A 103 -34.82 -9.75 8.68
CA GLY A 103 -34.88 -10.86 7.70
C GLY A 103 -35.74 -12.05 8.14
N LYS A 104 -36.43 -11.97 9.29
CA LYS A 104 -37.26 -13.04 9.89
C LYS A 104 -36.53 -14.37 10.11
N GLY A 105 -35.20 -14.37 10.13
CA GLY A 105 -34.42 -15.60 10.30
C GLY A 105 -34.61 -16.64 9.18
N GLU A 106 -35.08 -16.24 8.00
CA GLU A 106 -35.15 -17.12 6.83
C GLU A 106 -33.89 -16.96 5.98
N PRO A 107 -32.91 -17.88 6.06
CA PRO A 107 -31.67 -17.79 5.30
C PRO A 107 -31.85 -17.94 3.78
N PHE A 108 -33.04 -18.33 3.30
CA PHE A 108 -33.32 -18.75 1.92
C PHE A 108 -34.30 -17.86 1.13
N ARG A 109 -34.67 -16.68 1.63
CA ARG A 109 -35.46 -15.71 0.83
C ARG A 109 -34.64 -14.84 -0.12
N ILE A 110 -33.38 -15.21 -0.35
CA ILE A 110 -32.46 -14.65 -1.35
C ILE A 110 -31.66 -15.79 -1.96
#